data_AF-A0A1W2H1P1-F1
#
_entry.id   AF-A0A1W2H1P1-F1
#
_cell.length_a   1.000
_cell.length_b   1.000
_cell.length_c   1.000
_cell.angle_alpha   90.00
_cell.angle_beta   90.00
_cell.angle_gamma   90.00
#
_symmetry.space_group_name_H-M   'P 1'
#
loop_
_entity.id
_entity.type
_entity.pdbx_description
1 polymer ?
#
loop_
_entity_poly.entity_id
_entity_poly.type
_entity_poly.pdbx_seq_one_letter_code
_entity_poly.pdbx_strand_id
1 'polypeptide(L)'
;MGIDNTEELLKKFDYTFLRKNDKLIIKLDFSQRIIIDFTDPEKIKITDKLVGWNFLTGIIEMSIKNATLYNFIWTIIIATVFVYLDQSEGLNLAAFFLVFVIFWVLFWFMYYLIKAENLKRILISWNA
;
A
#
# COMPACT_ATOMS: atom_id res chain seq x y z
N MET A 1 -6.05 22.76 -8.14
CA MET A 1 -4.89 22.16 -7.44
C MET A 1 -3.64 22.36 -8.28
N GLY A 2 -2.72 23.25 -7.87
CA GLY A 2 -1.45 23.49 -8.55
C GLY A 2 -0.30 22.69 -7.92
N ILE A 3 0.69 22.29 -8.72
CA ILE A 3 1.84 21.53 -8.21
C ILE A 3 2.64 22.33 -7.18
N ASP A 4 2.88 23.62 -7.43
CA ASP A 4 3.68 24.47 -6.53
C ASP A 4 2.95 24.74 -5.20
N ASN A 5 1.64 25.01 -5.23
CA ASN A 5 0.83 25.15 -4.01
C ASN A 5 0.83 23.85 -3.18
N THR A 6 0.70 22.70 -3.84
CA THR A 6 0.74 21.39 -3.16
C THR A 6 2.11 21.15 -2.53
N GLU A 7 3.19 21.54 -3.22
CA GLU A 7 4.55 21.44 -2.70
C GLU A 7 4.77 22.31 -1.45
N GLU A 8 4.30 23.56 -1.46
CA GLU A 8 4.39 24.45 -0.30
C GLU A 8 3.64 23.90 0.92
N LEU A 9 2.43 23.36 0.71
CA LEU A 9 1.66 22.74 1.79
C LEU A 9 2.35 21.50 2.34
N LEU A 10 2.89 20.63 1.48
CA LEU A 10 3.66 19.47 1.92
C LEU A 10 4.87 19.87 2.77
N LYS A 11 5.60 20.93 2.39
CA LYS A 11 6.70 21.50 3.20
C LYS A 11 6.19 22.05 4.53
N LYS A 12 5.08 22.80 4.52
CA LYS A 12 4.47 23.40 5.72
C LYS A 12 4.08 22.36 6.77
N PHE A 13 3.63 21.18 6.34
CA PHE A 13 3.25 20.08 7.23
C PHE A 13 4.32 18.99 7.39
N ASP A 14 5.58 19.30 7.05
CA ASP A 14 6.75 18.44 7.25
C ASP A 14 6.63 17.05 6.59
N TYR A 15 6.00 16.97 5.41
CA TYR A 15 5.97 15.74 4.63
C TYR A 15 7.30 15.53 3.89
N THR A 16 7.78 14.28 3.90
CA THR A 16 8.89 13.88 3.03
C THR A 16 8.37 13.57 1.62
N PHE A 17 8.84 14.30 0.61
CA PHE A 17 8.44 14.05 -0.79
C PHE A 17 9.57 14.32 -1.78
N LEU A 18 9.37 13.91 -3.03
CA LEU A 18 10.26 14.18 -4.16
C LEU A 18 9.44 14.74 -5.32
N ARG A 19 9.89 15.85 -5.92
CA ARG A 19 9.37 16.34 -7.19
C ARG A 19 10.13 15.71 -8.35
N LYS A 20 9.41 15.19 -9.34
CA LYS A 20 9.94 14.68 -10.60
C LYS A 20 9.06 15.18 -11.74
N ASN A 21 9.49 16.23 -12.43
CA ASN A 21 8.71 16.92 -13.47
C ASN A 21 7.32 17.32 -12.90
N ASP A 22 6.25 16.90 -13.58
CA ASP A 22 4.85 17.15 -13.21
C ASP A 22 4.31 16.13 -12.19
N LYS A 23 5.19 15.50 -11.40
CA LYS A 23 4.79 14.52 -10.37
C LYS A 23 5.39 14.85 -9.02
N LEU A 24 4.57 14.69 -7.98
CA LEU A 24 5.00 14.71 -6.59
C LEU A 24 4.89 13.29 -6.02
N ILE A 25 5.99 12.78 -5.48
CA ILE A 25 6.08 11.46 -4.86
C ILE A 25 6.25 11.66 -3.36
N ILE A 26 5.17 11.52 -2.61
CA ILE A 26 5.16 11.60 -1.16
C ILE A 26 5.57 10.24 -0.60
N LYS A 27 6.58 10.23 0.26
CA LYS A 27 7.06 9.04 0.95
C LYS A 27 6.37 8.93 2.29
N LEU A 28 5.71 7.81 2.52
CA LEU A 28 5.10 7.44 3.79
C LEU A 28 5.90 6.32 4.44
N ASP A 29 5.55 6.02 5.68
CA ASP A 29 6.17 4.96 6.47
C ASP A 29 5.98 3.58 5.82
N PHE A 30 6.84 2.63 6.22
CA PHE A 30 6.76 1.22 5.80
C PHE A 30 6.73 1.02 4.27
N SER A 31 7.57 1.81 3.58
CA SER A 31 7.80 1.71 2.14
C SER A 31 6.54 1.94 1.29
N GLN A 32 5.63 2.76 1.78
CA GLN A 32 4.48 3.24 1.03
C GLN A 32 4.78 4.59 0.36
N ARG A 33 4.24 4.80 -0.84
CA ARG A 33 4.29 6.07 -1.56
C ARG A 33 2.92 6.48 -2.05
N ILE A 34 2.68 7.78 -2.06
CA ILE A 34 1.55 8.41 -2.75
C ILE A 34 2.12 9.28 -3.87
N ILE A 35 1.65 9.06 -5.09
CA ILE A 35 2.11 9.74 -6.29
C ILE A 35 0.97 10.60 -6.80
N ILE A 36 1.20 11.91 -6.83
CA ILE A 36 0.30 12.90 -7.43
C ILE A 36 0.87 13.25 -8.80
N ASP A 37 0.08 13.03 -9.84
CA ASP A 37 0.44 13.28 -11.22
C ASP A 37 -0.38 14.45 -11.77
N PHE A 38 0.31 15.53 -12.15
CA PHE A 38 -0.20 16.78 -12.69
C PHE A 38 0.02 16.89 -14.21
N THR A 39 0.50 15.83 -14.87
CA THR A 39 0.83 15.86 -16.31
C THR A 39 -0.39 16.22 -17.17
N ASP A 40 -1.59 15.85 -16.72
CA ASP A 40 -2.86 16.14 -17.38
C ASP A 40 -3.47 17.42 -16.79
N PRO A 41 -3.63 18.50 -17.59
CA PRO A 41 -4.16 19.79 -17.12
C PRO A 41 -5.61 19.72 -16.63
N GLU A 42 -6.40 18.76 -17.14
CA GLU A 42 -7.82 18.61 -16.79
C GLU A 42 -8.02 17.66 -15.61
N LYS A 43 -7.03 16.80 -15.31
CA LYS A 43 -7.20 15.75 -14.31
C LYS A 43 -5.91 15.43 -13.56
N ILE A 44 -5.98 15.61 -12.25
CA ILE A 44 -4.92 15.19 -11.34
C ILE A 44 -5.17 13.74 -10.91
N LYS A 45 -4.15 12.89 -11.06
CA LYS A 45 -4.23 11.48 -10.66
C LYS A 45 -3.45 11.29 -9.36
N ILE A 46 -4.14 10.84 -8.31
CA ILE A 46 -3.50 10.47 -7.04
C ILE A 46 -3.51 8.94 -6.93
N THR A 47 -2.33 8.34 -6.88
CA THR A 47 -2.16 6.88 -6.86
C THR A 47 -1.29 6.44 -5.70
N ASP A 48 -1.53 5.24 -5.21
CA ASP A 48 -0.73 4.59 -4.18
C ASP A 48 0.22 3.55 -4.77
N LYS A 49 1.37 3.37 -4.11
CA LYS A 49 2.35 2.37 -4.49
C LYS A 49 3.10 1.86 -3.26
N LEU A 50 3.10 0.55 -3.07
CA LEU A 50 4.04 -0.15 -2.19
C LEU A 50 5.32 -0.38 -2.97
N VAL A 51 6.45 -0.06 -2.36
CA VAL A 51 7.79 -0.16 -2.97
C VAL A 51 8.76 -0.83 -2.00
N GLY A 52 9.96 -1.17 -2.48
CA GLY A 52 11.04 -1.68 -1.61
C GLY A 52 10.58 -2.84 -0.72
N TRP A 53 11.23 -3.04 0.43
CA TRP A 53 10.82 -4.03 1.43
C TRP A 53 9.58 -3.52 2.19
N ASN A 54 8.43 -4.13 1.92
CA ASN A 54 7.15 -3.86 2.58
C ASN A 54 6.47 -5.16 3.02
N PHE A 55 5.49 -5.05 3.92
CA PHE A 55 4.94 -6.20 4.62
C PHE A 55 3.87 -6.98 3.87
N LEU A 56 3.44 -6.50 2.69
CA LEU A 56 2.47 -7.21 1.84
C LEU A 56 3.12 -7.86 0.62
N THR A 57 4.12 -7.24 0.01
CA THR A 57 4.63 -7.70 -1.29
C THR A 57 6.12 -7.99 -1.28
N GLY A 58 6.76 -7.93 -0.10
CA GLY A 58 8.19 -8.12 0.02
C GLY A 58 8.89 -7.01 -0.75
N ILE A 59 9.57 -7.34 -1.85
CA ILE A 59 10.32 -6.42 -2.71
C ILE A 59 9.57 -5.99 -3.98
N ILE A 60 8.40 -6.58 -4.25
CA ILE A 60 7.69 -6.39 -5.52
C ILE A 60 6.89 -5.10 -5.45
N GLU A 61 7.19 -4.14 -6.31
CA GLU A 61 6.45 -2.88 -6.32
C GLU A 61 5.07 -3.02 -6.98
N MET A 62 4.00 -2.58 -6.30
CA MET A 62 2.64 -2.58 -6.85
C MET A 62 1.70 -1.65 -6.06
N SER A 63 0.50 -1.41 -6.54
CA SER A 63 -0.53 -0.71 -5.76
C SER A 63 -1.03 -1.58 -4.60
N ILE A 64 -1.60 -0.95 -3.56
CA ILE A 64 -2.23 -1.64 -2.43
C ILE A 64 -3.30 -2.60 -2.93
N LYS A 65 -4.11 -2.19 -3.91
CA LYS A 65 -5.15 -3.05 -4.51
C LYS A 65 -4.55 -4.32 -5.13
N ASN A 66 -3.46 -4.18 -5.88
CA ASN A 66 -2.79 -5.32 -6.49
C ASN A 66 -2.08 -6.18 -5.43
N ALA A 67 -1.56 -5.57 -4.37
CA ALA A 67 -0.98 -6.27 -3.23
C ALA A 67 -2.01 -7.17 -2.52
N THR A 68 -3.23 -6.68 -2.32
CA THR A 68 -4.32 -7.48 -1.77
C THR A 68 -4.62 -8.70 -2.63
N LEU A 69 -4.75 -8.50 -3.95
CA LEU A 69 -5.02 -9.60 -4.88
C LEU A 69 -3.88 -10.61 -4.90
N TYR A 70 -2.64 -10.13 -4.92
CA TYR A 70 -1.43 -10.96 -4.87
C TYR A 70 -1.42 -11.83 -3.59
N ASN A 71 -1.64 -11.23 -2.43
CA ASN A 71 -1.67 -11.96 -1.16
C ASN A 71 -2.84 -12.94 -1.09
N PHE A 72 -4.00 -12.59 -1.62
CA PHE A 72 -5.16 -13.47 -1.68
C PHE A 72 -4.86 -14.75 -2.48
N ILE A 73 -4.29 -14.61 -3.69
CA ILE A 73 -3.91 -15.75 -4.53
C ILE A 73 -2.87 -16.62 -3.83
N TRP A 74 -1.82 -16.02 -3.26
CA TRP A 74 -0.78 -16.78 -2.55
C TRP A 74 -1.30 -17.47 -1.30
N THR A 75 -2.22 -16.86 -0.57
CA THR A 75 -2.84 -17.49 0.60
C THR A 75 -3.60 -18.76 0.21
N ILE A 76 -4.33 -18.76 -0.93
CA ILE A 76 -5.02 -19.95 -1.43
C ILE A 76 -4.01 -21.04 -1.83
N ILE A 77 -2.96 -20.67 -2.56
CA ILE A 77 -1.92 -21.61 -2.99
C ILE A 77 -1.27 -22.26 -1.76
N ILE A 78 -0.84 -21.44 -0.81
CA ILE A 78 -0.19 -21.89 0.44
C ILE A 78 -1.14 -22.78 1.22
N ALA A 79 -2.41 -22.37 1.42
CA ALA A 79 -3.41 -23.19 2.11
C ALA A 79 -3.59 -24.56 1.45
N THR A 80 -3.67 -24.61 0.11
CA THR A 80 -3.82 -25.86 -0.63
C THR A 80 -2.61 -26.78 -0.43
N VAL A 81 -1.40 -26.22 -0.49
CA VAL A 81 -0.15 -26.97 -0.25
C VAL A 81 -0.12 -27.52 1.17
N PHE A 82 -0.48 -26.71 2.17
CA PHE A 82 -0.51 -27.16 3.57
C PHE A 82 -1.54 -28.27 3.80
N VAL A 83 -2.75 -28.15 3.24
CA VAL A 83 -3.77 -29.21 3.33
C VAL A 83 -3.28 -30.51 2.68
N TYR A 84 -2.56 -30.43 1.56
CA TYR A 84 -2.00 -31.61 0.91
C TYR A 84 -0.86 -32.26 1.72
N LEU A 85 -0.04 -31.46 2.39
CA LEU A 85 1.12 -31.93 3.16
C LEU A 85 0.78 -32.35 4.59
N ASP A 86 -0.38 -31.96 5.12
CA ASP A 86 -0.78 -32.29 6.49
C ASP A 86 -1.09 -33.79 6.61
N GLN A 87 -0.18 -34.54 7.24
CA GLN A 87 -0.29 -35.96 7.55
C GLN A 87 -0.45 -36.22 9.06
N SER A 88 -0.76 -35.19 9.86
CA SER A 88 -0.61 -35.26 11.33
C SER A 88 -1.94 -35.31 12.11
N GLU A 89 -2.03 -36.19 13.11
CA GLU A 89 -3.20 -36.33 14.03
C GLU A 89 -3.16 -35.34 15.23
N GLY A 90 -2.37 -34.26 15.15
CA GLY A 90 -2.09 -33.34 16.26
C GLY A 90 -2.67 -31.92 16.09
N LEU A 91 -2.27 -31.01 17.00
CA LEU A 91 -2.57 -29.57 16.94
C LEU A 91 -2.24 -29.04 15.53
N ASN A 92 -3.26 -28.56 14.80
CA ASN A 92 -3.15 -28.23 13.38
C ASN A 92 -2.30 -26.95 13.19
N LEU A 93 -0.98 -27.11 13.23
CA LEU A 93 0.02 -26.05 13.03
C LEU A 93 -0.19 -25.31 11.70
N ALA A 94 -0.66 -26.04 10.67
CA ALA A 94 -1.02 -25.45 9.38
C ALA A 94 -2.20 -24.46 9.51
N ALA A 95 -3.25 -24.83 10.24
CA ALA A 95 -4.38 -23.94 10.52
C ALA A 95 -3.94 -22.71 11.33
N PHE A 96 -3.08 -22.88 12.35
CA PHE A 96 -2.54 -21.76 13.12
C PHE A 96 -1.71 -20.81 12.24
N PHE A 97 -0.85 -21.35 11.38
CA PHE A 97 -0.06 -20.57 10.44
C PHE A 97 -0.94 -19.80 9.45
N LEU A 98 -2.00 -20.42 8.92
CA LEU A 98 -2.95 -19.76 8.02
C LEU A 98 -3.67 -18.60 8.71
N VAL A 99 -4.14 -18.79 9.95
CA VAL A 99 -4.75 -17.71 10.73
C VAL A 99 -3.77 -16.55 10.93
N PHE A 100 -2.52 -16.86 11.26
CA PHE A 100 -1.47 -15.85 11.41
C PHE A 100 -1.22 -15.07 10.11
N VAL A 101 -1.09 -15.75 8.97
CA VAL A 101 -0.88 -15.12 7.67
C VAL A 101 -2.06 -14.23 7.27
N ILE A 102 -3.30 -14.72 7.46
CA ILE A 102 -4.50 -13.94 7.17
C ILE A 102 -4.54 -12.67 8.03
N PHE A 103 -4.29 -12.80 9.34
CA PHE A 103 -4.25 -11.65 10.24
C PHE A 103 -3.17 -10.65 9.84
N TRP A 104 -1.96 -11.13 9.51
CA TRP A 104 -0.85 -10.29 9.05
C TRP A 104 -1.22 -9.49 7.79
N VAL A 105 -1.77 -10.16 6.77
CA VAL A 105 -2.16 -9.52 5.51
C VAL A 105 -3.25 -8.49 5.76
N LEU A 106 -4.29 -8.81 6.54
CA LEU A 106 -5.38 -7.88 6.84
C LEU A 106 -4.89 -6.67 7.64
N PHE A 107 -4.05 -6.88 8.65
CA PHE A 107 -3.49 -5.82 9.47
C PHE A 107 -2.71 -4.81 8.62
N TRP A 108 -1.77 -5.30 7.80
CA TRP A 108 -0.96 -4.42 6.94
C TRP A 108 -1.77 -3.81 5.81
N PHE A 109 -2.72 -4.52 5.23
CA PHE A 109 -3.65 -3.97 4.25
C PHE A 109 -4.42 -2.78 4.81
N MET A 110 -5.02 -2.94 6.00
CA MET A 110 -5.74 -1.83 6.64
C MET A 110 -4.82 -0.67 6.95
N TYR A 111 -3.62 -0.92 7.49
CA TYR A 111 -2.63 0.12 7.76
C TYR A 111 -2.35 0.96 6.51
N TYR A 112 -1.97 0.30 5.41
CA TYR A 112 -1.62 0.99 4.17
C TYR A 112 -2.82 1.72 3.56
N LEU A 113 -4.00 1.08 3.57
CA LEU A 113 -5.21 1.68 3.01
C LEU A 113 -5.62 2.94 3.77
N ILE A 114 -5.63 2.89 5.10
CA ILE A 114 -6.00 4.04 5.95
C ILE A 114 -5.03 5.20 5.70
N LYS A 115 -3.71 4.94 5.70
CA LYS A 115 -2.71 5.99 5.45
C LYS A 115 -2.84 6.59 4.04
N ALA A 116 -3.12 5.78 3.03
CA ALA A 116 -3.34 6.26 1.66
C ALA A 116 -4.60 7.12 1.55
N GLU A 117 -5.74 6.64 2.04
CA GLU A 117 -7.02 7.33 1.92
C GLU A 117 -7.07 8.60 2.76
N ASN A 118 -6.46 8.61 3.95
CA ASN A 118 -6.33 9.82 4.75
C ASN A 118 -5.51 10.89 4.03
N LEU A 119 -4.36 10.53 3.45
CA LEU A 119 -3.55 11.51 2.72
C LEU A 119 -4.27 12.00 1.46
N LYS A 120 -4.93 11.12 0.71
CA LYS A 120 -5.76 11.52 -0.44
C LYS A 120 -6.81 12.56 -0.03
N ARG A 121 -7.54 12.32 1.06
CA ARG A 121 -8.54 13.26 1.59
C ARG A 121 -7.92 14.60 1.97
N ILE A 122 -6.78 14.59 2.67
CA ILE A 122 -6.05 15.81 3.03
C ILE A 122 -5.67 16.61 1.78
N LEU A 123 -5.05 15.96 0.79
CA LEU A 123 -4.59 16.60 -0.45
C LEU A 123 -5.75 17.19 -1.27
N ILE A 124 -6.88 16.47 -1.32
CA ILE A 124 -8.11 16.95 -1.97
C ILE A 124 -8.64 18.17 -1.20
N SER A 125 -8.71 18.11 0.14
CA SER A 125 -9.25 19.22 0.95
C SER A 125 -8.43 20.50 0.85
N TRP A 126 -7.12 20.39 0.66
CA TRP A 126 -6.22 21.53 0.47
C TRP A 126 -6.41 22.24 -0.86
N ASN A 127 -7.04 21.59 -1.83
CA ASN A 127 -7.19 22.11 -3.17
C ASN A 127 -8.63 22.02 -3.70
N ALA A 128 -9.58 21.84 -2.79
CA ALA A 128 -11.01 22.09 -2.99
C ALA A 128 -11.25 23.60 -2.93
#